data_AF-A0A937TZM0-F1
#
_entry.id   AF-A0A937TZM0-F1
#
_cell.length_a   1.000
_cell.length_b   1.000
_cell.length_c   1.000
_cell.angle_alpha   90.00
_cell.angle_beta   90.00
_cell.angle_gamma   90.00
#
_symmetry.space_group_name_H-M   'P 1'
#
loop_
_entity.id
_entity.type
_entity.pdbx_description
1 polymer ?
#
loop_
_entity_poly.entity_id
_entity_poly.type
_entity_poly.pdbx_seq_one_letter_code
_entity_poly.pdbx_strand_id
1 'polypeptide(L)'
;MQEYPGDRVEAVIAYVESESHSLKERNMAVWALGYLSDKRALPVLKKYHTGPPCEHDKYLCQREVARAIKLCEGGLNPCAWACR
;
A
#
# COMPACT_ATOMS: atom_id res chain seq x y z
N MET A 1 1.80 -18.69 14.11
CA MET A 1 3.00 -17.87 13.90
C MET A 1 2.54 -16.52 13.38
N GLN A 2 2.77 -15.43 14.12
CA GLN A 2 2.71 -14.08 13.55
C GLN A 2 4.11 -13.83 12.99
N GLU A 3 4.25 -13.88 11.67
CA GLU A 3 5.55 -13.74 10.98
C GLU A 3 6.08 -12.30 11.01
N TYR A 4 5.28 -11.33 11.48
CA TYR A 4 5.67 -9.93 11.57
C TYR A 4 5.32 -9.37 12.96
N PRO A 5 6.27 -8.78 13.70
CA PRO A 5 5.98 -8.07 14.94
C PRO A 5 5.38 -6.70 14.59
N GLY A 6 4.12 -6.46 14.95
CA GLY A 6 3.49 -5.15 14.77
C GLY A 6 2.00 -5.18 14.51
N ASP A 7 1.43 -3.98 14.36
CA ASP A 7 0.04 -3.77 13.96
C ASP A 7 -0.20 -4.34 12.54
N ARG A 8 -1.46 -4.62 12.17
CA ARG A 8 -1.79 -5.22 10.85
C ARG A 8 -1.22 -4.41 9.69
N VAL A 9 -1.12 -3.09 9.85
CA VAL A 9 -0.53 -2.16 8.87
C VAL A 9 0.96 -2.41 8.70
N GLU A 10 1.71 -2.60 9.80
CA GLU A 10 3.17 -2.83 9.76
C GLU A 10 3.49 -4.18 9.11
N ALA A 11 2.68 -5.20 9.37
CA ALA A 11 2.84 -6.50 8.73
C ALA A 11 2.67 -6.41 7.20
N VAL A 12 1.69 -5.65 6.72
CA VAL A 12 1.48 -5.46 5.28
C VAL A 12 2.57 -4.57 4.66
N ILE A 13 3.05 -3.55 5.39
CA ILE A 13 4.22 -2.75 4.96
C ILE A 13 5.44 -3.64 4.76
N ALA A 14 5.75 -4.48 5.75
CA ALA A 14 6.87 -5.40 5.66
C ALA A 14 6.69 -6.38 4.50
N TYR A 15 5.47 -6.87 4.26
CA TYR A 15 5.16 -7.72 3.12
C TYR A 15 5.39 -7.03 1.76
N VAL A 16 5.08 -5.73 1.64
CA VAL A 16 5.37 -4.95 0.42
C VAL A 16 6.87 -4.75 0.22
N GLU A 17 7.64 -4.59 1.30
CA GLU A 17 9.10 -4.42 1.20
C GLU A 17 9.86 -5.73 0.97
N SER A 18 9.31 -6.87 1.37
CA SER A 18 9.88 -8.20 1.16
C SER A 18 10.03 -8.55 -0.34
N GLU A 19 11.27 -8.78 -0.76
CA GLU A 19 11.61 -9.22 -2.13
C GLU A 19 11.39 -10.72 -2.36
N SER A 20 11.10 -11.48 -1.30
CA SER A 20 10.82 -12.91 -1.35
C SER A 20 9.46 -13.25 -1.98
N HIS A 21 8.58 -12.26 -2.15
CA HIS A 21 7.24 -12.43 -2.71
C HIS A 21 7.18 -11.97 -4.17
N SER A 22 6.31 -12.62 -4.94
CA SER A 22 6.10 -12.25 -6.33
C SER A 22 5.55 -10.83 -6.46
N LEU A 23 5.82 -10.17 -7.59
CA LEU A 23 5.30 -8.82 -7.84
C LEU A 23 3.78 -8.77 -7.69
N LYS A 24 3.06 -9.82 -8.10
CA LYS A 24 1.60 -9.93 -7.97
C LYS A 24 1.14 -9.91 -6.50
N GLU A 25 1.82 -10.67 -5.64
CA GLU A 25 1.51 -10.71 -4.20
C GLU A 25 1.78 -9.37 -3.53
N ARG A 26 2.93 -8.75 -3.85
CA ARG A 26 3.27 -7.41 -3.34
C ARG A 26 2.28 -6.35 -3.83
N ASN A 27 1.78 -6.49 -5.06
CA ASN A 27 0.73 -5.60 -5.59
C ASN A 27 -0.59 -5.75 -4.82
N MET A 28 -0.99 -6.98 -4.47
CA MET A 28 -2.15 -7.19 -3.60
C MET A 28 -1.94 -6.59 -2.21
N ALA A 29 -0.72 -6.64 -1.67
CA ALA A 29 -0.41 -5.99 -0.40
C ALA A 29 -0.49 -4.45 -0.50
N VAL A 30 -0.04 -3.84 -1.61
CA VAL A 30 -0.26 -2.41 -1.89
C VAL A 30 -1.75 -2.07 -1.93
N TRP A 31 -2.56 -2.91 -2.59
CA TRP A 31 -4.01 -2.75 -2.59
C TRP A 31 -4.60 -2.81 -1.18
N ALA A 32 -4.15 -3.76 -0.35
CA ALA A 32 -4.58 -3.89 1.04
C ALA A 32 -4.20 -2.67 1.89
N LEU A 33 -3.01 -2.08 1.69
CA LEU A 33 -2.63 -0.82 2.36
C LEU A 33 -3.57 0.33 2.00
N GLY A 34 -3.96 0.43 0.73
CA GLY A 34 -4.95 1.41 0.30
C GLY A 34 -6.30 1.22 0.99
N TYR A 35 -6.76 -0.04 1.13
CA TYR A 35 -8.00 -0.35 1.83
C TYR A 35 -7.96 0.04 3.31
N LEU A 36 -6.83 -0.17 3.97
CA LEU A 36 -6.62 0.24 5.36
C LEU A 36 -6.58 1.78 5.51
N SER A 37 -6.22 2.50 4.46
CA SER A 37 -6.18 3.98 4.42
C SER A 37 -5.36 4.59 5.57
N ASP A 38 -4.33 3.88 6.04
CA ASP A 38 -3.49 4.34 7.14
C ASP A 38 -2.38 5.26 6.62
N LYS A 39 -2.20 6.40 7.28
CA LYS A 39 -1.17 7.40 6.95
C LYS A 39 0.25 6.86 7.13
N ARG A 40 0.46 5.85 7.99
CA ARG A 40 1.76 5.18 8.20
C ARG A 40 2.27 4.49 6.95
N ALA A 41 1.39 4.09 6.03
CA ALA A 41 1.76 3.45 4.77
C ALA A 41 2.24 4.45 3.70
N LEU A 42 1.98 5.76 3.87
CA LEU A 42 2.35 6.80 2.90
C LEU A 42 3.84 6.84 2.53
N PRO A 43 4.80 6.85 3.48
CA PRO A 43 6.22 6.91 3.11
C PRO A 43 6.65 5.71 2.25
N VAL A 44 6.11 4.52 2.54
CA VAL A 44 6.41 3.29 1.81
C VAL A 44 5.80 3.35 0.41
N LEU A 45 4.52 3.71 0.29
CA LEU A 45 3.85 3.85 -1.00
C LEU A 45 4.52 4.92 -1.88
N LYS A 46 4.90 6.07 -1.30
CA LYS A 46 5.61 7.14 -2.03
C LYS A 46 7.01 6.71 -2.50
N LYS A 47 7.72 5.90 -1.72
CA LYS A 47 9.02 5.31 -2.09
C LYS A 47 8.90 4.43 -3.34
N TYR A 48 7.81 3.68 -3.48
CA TYR A 48 7.56 2.80 -4.64
C TYR A 48 6.84 3.48 -5.81
N HIS A 49 6.44 4.75 -5.65
CA HIS A 49 5.79 5.53 -6.69
C HIS A 49 6.85 6.22 -7.56
N THR A 50 7.27 5.55 -8.63
CA THR A 50 8.23 6.04 -9.62
C THR A 50 7.58 6.76 -10.81
N GLY A 51 6.25 6.68 -10.95
CA GLY A 51 5.50 7.32 -12.03
C GLY A 51 5.28 6.39 -13.25
N PRO A 52 4.46 6.80 -14.24
CA PRO A 52 4.15 5.95 -15.40
C PRO A 52 5.38 5.71 -16.29
N PRO A 53 5.48 4.56 -17.00
CA PRO A 53 4.45 3.53 -17.22
C PRO A 53 4.40 2.40 -16.15
N CYS A 54 3.29 1.64 -16.11
CA CYS A 54 3.18 0.45 -15.26
C CYS A 54 3.87 -0.75 -15.91
N GLU A 55 5.08 -1.09 -15.47
CA GLU A 55 5.77 -2.33 -15.87
C GLU A 55 5.53 -3.44 -14.83
N HIS A 56 4.46 -4.22 -14.99
CA HIS A 56 4.07 -5.29 -14.05
C HIS A 56 5.09 -6.43 -13.94
N ASP A 57 6.00 -6.55 -14.92
CA ASP A 57 7.07 -7.55 -14.95
C ASP A 57 8.31 -7.15 -14.12
N LYS A 58 8.48 -5.86 -13.83
CA LYS A 58 9.67 -5.33 -13.15
C LYS A 58 9.37 -4.55 -11.88
N TYR A 59 8.22 -3.91 -11.81
CA TYR A 59 7.85 -3.00 -10.73
C TYR A 59 6.42 -3.21 -10.26
N LEU A 60 6.11 -2.65 -9.09
CA LEU A 60 4.75 -2.57 -8.59
C LEU A 60 3.87 -1.73 -9.52
N CYS A 61 2.58 -2.07 -9.58
CA CYS A 61 1.64 -1.35 -10.43
C CYS A 61 1.49 0.10 -9.94
N GLN A 62 2.01 1.04 -10.73
CA GLN A 62 2.02 2.46 -10.38
C GLN A 62 0.60 3.02 -10.21
N ARG A 63 -0.39 2.46 -10.90
CA ARG A 63 -1.81 2.81 -10.71
C ARG A 63 -2.33 2.41 -9.33
N GLU A 64 -1.96 1.23 -8.83
CA GLU A 64 -2.39 0.78 -7.50
C GLU A 64 -1.66 1.51 -6.40
N VAL A 65 -0.36 1.76 -6.57
CA VAL A 65 0.42 2.60 -5.66
C VAL A 65 -0.16 4.01 -5.58
N ALA A 66 -0.42 4.65 -6.73
CA ALA A 66 -1.03 5.99 -6.77
C ALA A 66 -2.43 6.01 -6.14
N ARG A 67 -3.23 4.96 -6.35
CA ARG A 67 -4.55 4.83 -5.72
C ARG A 67 -4.44 4.68 -4.21
N ALA A 68 -3.53 3.83 -3.72
CA ALA A 68 -3.30 3.62 -2.30
C ALA A 68 -2.82 4.91 -1.62
N ILE A 69 -1.91 5.67 -2.26
CA ILE A 69 -1.48 6.99 -1.77
C ILE A 69 -2.69 7.91 -1.60
N LYS A 70 -3.54 8.04 -2.62
CA LYS A 70 -4.74 8.90 -2.54
C LYS A 70 -5.68 8.50 -1.39
N LEU A 71 -5.87 7.21 -1.15
CA LEU A 71 -6.70 6.72 -0.06
C LEU A 71 -6.08 7.05 1.31
N CYS A 72 -4.78 6.80 1.48
CA CYS A 72 -4.04 7.10 2.72
C CYS A 72 -3.88 8.62 2.97
N GLU A 73 -3.85 9.45 1.94
CA GLU A 73 -3.80 10.93 2.08
C GLU A 73 -5.15 11.54 2.49
N GLY A 74 -6.23 10.74 2.57
CA GLY A 74 -7.56 11.19 2.96
C GLY A 74 -8.51 11.43 1.78
N GLY A 75 -8.25 10.80 0.64
CA GLY A 75 -9.19 10.75 -0.48
C GLY A 75 -10.52 10.14 -0.03
N LEU A 76 -11.54 10.98 0.13
CA LEU A 76 -12.95 10.73 0.41
C LEU A 76 -13.34 9.24 0.58
N ASN A 77 -13.11 8.68 1.76
CA ASN A 77 -14.00 7.64 2.27
C ASN A 77 -15.17 8.37 2.95
N PRO A 78 -16.44 8.11 2.57
CA PRO A 78 -17.60 8.71 3.24
C PRO A 78 -17.65 8.43 4.75
N CYS A 79 -16.93 7.41 5.24
CA CYS A 79 -16.76 7.15 6.68
C CYS A 79 -15.82 8.15 7.40
N ALA A 80 -15.00 8.93 6.70
CA ALA A 80 -14.15 9.96 7.32
C ALA A 80 -14.98 11.15 7.86
N TRP A 81 -16.26 11.26 7.49
CA TRP A 81 -17.21 12.24 8.01
C TRP A 81 -18.08 11.70 9.17
N ALA A 82 -17.90 10.44 9.58
CA ALA A 82 -18.67 9.83 10.66
C ALA A 82 -18.01 9.99 12.05
N CYS A 83 -16.81 10.56 12.11
CA CYS A 83 -16.10 10.88 13.36
C CYS A 83 -15.90 12.40 13.49
N ARG A 84 -16.99 13.17 13.54
CA ARG A 84 -16.97 14.57 14.01
C ARG A 84 -17.78 14.70 15.29
#